data_AF-A0A537L0N3-F1
#
_entry.id   AF-A0A537L0N3-F1
#
_cell.length_a   1.000
_cell.length_b   1.000
_cell.length_c   1.000
_cell.angle_alpha   90.00
_cell.angle_beta   90.00
_cell.angle_gamma   90.00
#
_symmetry.space_group_name_H-M   'P 1'
#
loop_
_entity.id
_entity.type
_entity.pdbx_description
1 polymer ?
#
loop_
_entity_poly.entity_id
_entity_poly.type
_entity_poly.pdbx_seq_one_letter_code
_entity_poly.pdbx_strand_id
1 'polypeptide(L)' 'MFCRPGRNCLKGETPDEFADHLRRLAEDPDEYARLSDGARRYAQSHSLEQIGNRLRAIYAQLTN' A
#
# COMPACT_ATOMS: atom_id res chain seq x y z
N MET A 1 -2.50 -8.46 -3.27
CA MET A 1 -2.05 -7.13 -2.80
C MET A 1 -3.14 -6.13 -3.16
N PHE A 2 -3.77 -5.48 -2.18
CA PHE A 2 -4.77 -4.44 -2.44
C PHE A 2 -4.05 -3.10 -2.63
N CYS A 3 -3.72 -2.78 -3.88
CA CYS A 3 -3.21 -1.47 -4.27
C CYS A 3 -4.40 -0.51 -4.45
N ARG A 4 -4.39 0.59 -3.69
CA ARG A 4 -5.34 1.70 -3.78
C ARG A 4 -4.63 2.90 -4.41
N PRO A 5 -4.94 3.24 -5.68
CA PRO A 5 -4.33 4.37 -6.38
C PRO A 5 -4.41 5.64 -5.53
N GLY A 6 -3.31 6.40 -5.46
CA GLY A 6 -3.21 7.65 -4.72
C GLY A 6 -3.14 7.53 -3.19
N ARG A 7 -3.19 6.30 -2.63
CA ARG A 7 -3.03 6.07 -1.17
C ARG A 7 -1.78 5.28 -0.82
N ASN A 8 -1.47 4.23 -1.58
CA ASN A 8 -0.31 3.36 -1.32
C ASN A 8 0.38 2.87 -2.60
N CYS A 9 -0.10 3.30 -3.77
CA CYS A 9 0.48 2.98 -5.06
C CYS A 9 0.09 4.04 -6.09
N LEU A 10 0.96 4.24 -7.07
CA LEU A 10 0.67 4.96 -8.29
C LEU A 10 0.16 3.95 -9.32
N LYS A 11 -0.93 4.24 -10.02
CA LYS A 11 -1.48 3.39 -11.07
C LYS A 11 -1.90 4.27 -12.24
N GLY A 12 -1.49 3.88 -13.45
CA GLY A 12 -2.07 4.36 -14.70
C GLY A 12 -2.63 3.16 -15.47
N GLU A 13 -3.62 3.38 -16.32
CA GLU A 13 -4.19 2.36 -17.20
C GLU A 13 -3.40 2.26 -18.52
N THR A 14 -2.68 3.32 -18.88
CA THR A 14 -1.76 3.35 -20.02
C THR A 14 -0.35 3.81 -19.62
N PRO A 15 0.68 3.48 -20.41
CA PRO A 15 2.04 3.98 -20.17
C PRO A 15 2.12 5.51 -20.15
N ASP A 16 1.38 6.20 -21.02
CA ASP A 16 1.37 7.66 -21.10
C ASP A 16 0.73 8.30 -19.86
N GLU A 17 -0.42 7.78 -19.43
CA GLU A 17 -1.07 8.21 -18.18
C GLU A 17 -0.19 7.96 -16.96
N PHE A 18 0.52 6.83 -16.92
CA PHE A 18 1.48 6.56 -15.86
C PHE A 18 2.66 7.55 -15.86
N ALA A 19 3.16 7.93 -17.04
CA ALA A 19 4.20 8.94 -17.16
C ALA A 19 3.72 10.33 -16.71
N ASP A 20 2.48 10.71 -17.02
CA ASP A 20 1.87 11.96 -16.54
C ASP A 20 1.70 11.96 -15.02
N HIS A 21 1.28 10.84 -14.45
CA HIS A 21 1.22 10.66 -13.00
C HIS A 21 2.60 10.76 -12.34
N LEU A 22 3.65 10.22 -12.96
CA LEU A 22 5.02 10.37 -12.47
C LEU A 22 5.52 11.82 -12.55
N ARG A 23 5.20 12.56 -13.61
CA ARG A 23 5.57 13.97 -13.74
C ARG A 23 4.90 14.81 -12.65
N ARG A 24 3.60 14.62 -12.42
CA ARG A 24 2.86 15.28 -11.33
C ARG A 24 3.44 14.94 -9.96
N LEU A 25 3.83 13.69 -9.75
CA LEU A 25 4.46 13.25 -8.50
C LEU A 25 5.83 13.91 -8.27
N ALA A 26 6.58 14.20 -9.34
CA ALA A 26 7.85 14.92 -9.25
C ALA A 26 7.66 16.42 -8.96
N GLU A 27 6.52 16.99 -9.35
CA GLU A 27 6.16 18.39 -9.11
C GLU A 27 5.51 18.61 -7.73
N ASP A 28 4.90 17.59 -7.13
CA ASP A 28 4.29 17.63 -5.78
C ASP A 28 5.02 16.70 -4.78
N PRO A 29 5.99 17.24 -4.01
CA PRO A 29 6.72 16.46 -3.01
C PRO A 29 5.85 16.02 -1.82
N ASP A 30 4.74 16.69 -1.54
CA ASP A 30 3.81 16.30 -0.48
C ASP A 30 3.00 15.07 -0.90
N GLU A 31 2.59 15.02 -2.17
CA GLU A 31 1.97 13.83 -2.75
C GLU A 31 2.92 12.63 -2.73
N TYR A 32 4.19 12.83 -3.05
CA TYR A 32 5.24 11.82 -2.93
C TYR A 32 5.36 11.29 -1.49
N ALA A 33 5.49 12.18 -0.50
CA ALA A 33 5.63 11.78 0.90
C ALA A 33 4.42 10.97 1.40
N ARG A 34 3.20 11.37 1.03
CA ARG A 34 1.97 10.65 1.38
C ARG A 34 1.93 9.24 0.77
N LEU A 35 2.29 9.12 -0.52
CA LEU A 35 2.32 7.83 -1.22
C LEU A 35 3.34 6.88 -0.61
N SER A 36 4.55 7.37 -0.32
CA SER A 36 5.62 6.57 0.28
C SER A 36 5.27 6.11 1.70
N ASP A 37 4.69 6.98 2.53
CA ASP A 37 4.24 6.61 3.88
C ASP A 37 3.09 5.59 3.82
N GLY A 38 2.11 5.79 2.92
CA GLY A 38 1.02 4.85 2.71
C GLY A 38 1.50 3.47 2.24
N ALA A 39 2.48 3.43 1.33
CA ALA A 39 3.10 2.18 0.89
C ALA A 39 3.85 1.48 2.05
N ARG A 40 4.63 2.23 2.84
CA ARG A 40 5.35 1.69 4.00
C ARG A 40 4.41 1.12 5.06
N ARG A 41 3.37 1.85 5.45
CA ARG A 41 2.37 1.39 6.44
C ARG A 41 1.65 0.14 5.96
N TYR A 42 1.30 0.07 4.68
CA TYR A 42 0.70 -1.12 4.09
C TYR A 42 1.66 -2.32 4.19
N ALA A 43 2.93 -2.16 3.81
CA ALA A 43 3.92 -3.23 3.93
C ALA A 43 4.09 -3.70 5.39
N GLN A 44 4.13 -2.77 6.35
CA GLN A 44 4.21 -3.10 7.78
C GLN A 44 2.98 -3.87 8.30
N SER A 45 1.77 -3.47 7.89
CA SER A 45 0.53 -4.17 8.27
C SER A 45 0.42 -5.58 7.68
N HIS A 46 1.18 -5.87 6.64
CA HIS A 46 1.22 -7.17 5.97
C HIS A 46 2.55 -7.90 6.20
N SER A 47 3.30 -7.57 7.26
CA SER A 47 4.47 -8.34 7.65
C SER A 47 4.07 -9.77 8.03
N LEU A 48 5.00 -10.73 7.82
CA LEU A 48 4.77 -12.14 8.16
C LEU A 48 4.38 -12.32 9.64
N GLU A 49 4.93 -11.48 10.53
CA GLU A 49 4.62 -11.46 11.95
C GLU A 49 3.16 -11.04 12.22
N GLN A 50 2.71 -9.95 11.60
CA GLN A 50 1.32 -9.48 11.72
C GLN A 50 0.33 -10.49 11.16
N ILE A 51 0.67 -11.10 10.01
CA ILE A 51 -0.12 -12.18 9.40
C ILE A 51 -0.17 -13.41 10.32
N GLY A 52 0.96 -13.80 10.91
CA GLY A 52 1.05 -14.92 11.85
C GLY A 52 0.23 -14.69 13.13
N ASN A 53 0.28 -13.48 13.70
CA ASN A 53 -0.54 -13.11 14.85
C ASN A 53 -2.03 -13.13 14.51
N ARG A 54 -2.41 -12.65 13.34
CA ARG A 54 -3.80 -12.67 12.86
C ARG A 54 -4.31 -14.09 12.62
N LEU A 55 -3.49 -14.97 12.04
CA LEU A 55 -3.79 -16.40 11.90
C LEU A 55 -3.98 -17.05 13.27
N ARG A 56 -3.06 -16.83 14.22
CA ARG A 56 -3.17 -17.37 15.58
C ARG A 56 -4.49 -16.96 16.26
N ALA A 57 -4.88 -15.70 16.12
CA ALA A 57 -6.14 -15.19 16.68
C ALA A 57 -7.37 -15.89 16.06
N ILE A 58 -7.38 -16.09 14.74
CA ILE A 58 -8.46 -16.81 14.04
C ILE A 58 -8.53 -18.26 14.51
N TYR A 59 -7.39 -18.95 14.60
CA TYR A 59 -7.37 -20.34 15.08
C TYR A 59 -7.85 -20.45 16.52
N ALA A 60 -7.44 -19.55 17.41
CA ALA A 60 -7.90 -19.53 18.81
C ALA A 60 -9.42 -19.30 18.95
N GLN A 61 -10.05 -18.59 18.02
CA GLN A 61 -11.52 -18.41 17.99
C GLN A 61 -12.27 -19.64 17.50
N LEU A 62 -11.63 -20.52 16.73
CA LEU A 62 -12.24 -21.73 16.16
C LEU A 62 -12.09 -22.96 17.07
N THR A 63 -11.09 -22.96 17.95
CA THR A 63 -10.84 -24.03 18.92
C THR A 63 -11.47 -23.78 20.31
N ASN A 64 -12.23 -22.70 20.47
CA ASN A 64 -13.00 -22.38 21.67
C ASN A 64 -14.50 -22.43 21.37
#